data_AF-A0A811SI46-F1
#
_entry.id   AF-A0A811SI46-F1
#
_cell.length_a   1.000
_cell.length_b   1.000
_cell.length_c   1.000
_cell.angle_alpha   90.00
_cell.angle_beta   90.00
_cell.angle_gamma   90.00
#
_symmetry.space_group_name_H-M   'P 1'
#
loop_
_entity.id
_entity.type
_entity.pdbx_description
1 polymer ?
#
loop_
_entity_poly.entity_id
_entity_poly.type
_entity_poly.pdbx_seq_one_letter_code
_entity_poly.pdbx_strand_id
1 'polypeptide(L)'
;MVMGVLAGSVPWYTMMILHKRSRLLKHVDDTLGVIHTHGVAGLLGGILTGLLADPTLCALFLPVTNSRGAFYGGTAGGAQLGKQLAGALFIIGWNVAVTSIICVAINAVVPLRMTEDKLEVGDDAVHGEEAYALWGDGELYDVTEHVPRGAAAVAPVSTTPN
;
A
#
# COMPACT_ATOMS: atom_id res chain seq x y z
N MET A 1 18.58 -4.45 -19.40
CA MET A 1 18.76 -2.97 -19.37
C MET A 1 17.44 -2.23 -19.55
N VAL A 2 16.74 -2.37 -20.68
CA VAL A 2 15.44 -1.70 -20.93
C VAL A 2 14.43 -1.90 -19.78
N MET A 3 14.19 -3.15 -19.37
CA MET A 3 13.26 -3.44 -18.27
C MET A 3 13.65 -2.77 -16.95
N GLY A 4 14.95 -2.69 -16.64
CA GLY A 4 15.44 -2.05 -15.42
C GLY A 4 15.26 -0.52 -15.43
N VAL A 5 15.56 0.13 -16.56
CA VAL A 5 15.33 1.58 -16.72
C VAL A 5 13.86 1.91 -16.57
N LEU A 6 12.96 1.14 -17.20
CA LEU A 6 11.52 1.33 -17.10
C LEU A 6 10.99 1.01 -15.69
N ALA A 7 11.49 -0.03 -15.03
CA ALA A 7 11.11 -0.39 -13.67
C ALA A 7 11.52 0.67 -12.62
N GLY A 8 12.59 1.43 -12.85
CA GLY A 8 12.95 2.56 -12.00
C GLY A 8 12.13 3.83 -12.31
N SER A 9 12.08 4.20 -13.59
CA SER A 9 11.52 5.49 -14.03
C SER A 9 9.99 5.55 -13.99
N VAL A 10 9.28 4.49 -14.38
CA VAL A 10 7.82 4.51 -14.49
C VAL A 10 7.15 4.53 -13.10
N PRO A 11 7.46 3.63 -12.15
CA PRO A 11 6.91 3.70 -10.80
C PRO A 11 7.19 5.06 -10.15
N TRP A 12 8.43 5.57 -10.25
CA TRP A 12 8.80 6.89 -9.74
C TRP A 12 7.94 8.00 -10.35
N TYR A 13 7.77 8.02 -11.67
CA TYR A 13 6.91 8.98 -12.36
C TYR A 13 5.46 8.88 -11.87
N THR A 14 4.93 7.66 -11.75
CA THR A 14 3.55 7.49 -11.31
C THR A 14 3.33 7.97 -9.88
N MET A 15 4.28 7.72 -8.98
CA MET A 15 4.22 8.13 -7.58
C MET A 15 4.41 9.64 -7.41
N MET A 16 5.42 10.23 -8.07
CA MET A 16 5.79 11.63 -7.85
C MET A 16 4.94 12.63 -8.63
N ILE A 17 4.49 12.26 -9.83
CA ILE A 17 3.85 13.18 -10.77
C ILE A 17 2.39 12.78 -11.00
N LEU A 18 2.13 11.54 -11.41
CA LEU A 18 0.78 11.12 -11.79
C LEU A 18 -0.18 11.12 -10.59
N HIS A 19 0.26 10.62 -9.43
CA HIS A 19 -0.51 10.63 -8.19
C HIS A 19 -0.96 12.05 -7.83
N LYS A 20 -0.05 13.03 -7.88
CA LYS A 20 -0.33 14.45 -7.58
C LYS A 20 -1.19 15.15 -8.64
N ARG A 21 -1.30 14.60 -9.85
CA ARG A 21 -2.09 15.20 -10.94
C ARG A 21 -3.48 14.59 -11.06
N SER A 22 -3.61 13.29 -10.79
CA SER A 22 -4.86 12.57 -10.92
C SER A 22 -5.79 12.84 -9.74
N ARG A 23 -7.03 13.23 -10.01
CA ARG A 23 -8.04 13.42 -8.95
C ARG A 23 -8.38 12.10 -8.26
N LEU A 24 -8.42 11.00 -9.02
CA LEU A 24 -8.76 9.67 -8.48
C LEU A 24 -7.68 9.14 -7.53
N LEU A 25 -6.41 9.22 -7.93
CA LEU A 25 -5.32 8.68 -7.12
C LEU A 25 -5.12 9.45 -5.80
N LYS A 26 -5.44 10.74 -5.75
CA LYS A 26 -5.41 11.53 -4.51
C LYS A 26 -6.43 11.11 -3.47
N HIS A 27 -7.54 10.48 -3.89
CA HIS A 27 -8.54 9.98 -2.95
C HIS A 27 -8.16 8.60 -2.41
N VAL A 28 -7.11 7.98 -2.96
CA VAL A 28 -6.59 6.70 -2.49
C VAL A 28 -5.40 6.99 -1.59
N ASP A 29 -5.58 6.80 -0.30
CA ASP A 29 -4.52 6.94 0.70
C ASP A 29 -3.63 5.69 0.68
N ASP A 30 -2.58 5.74 -0.15
CA ASP A 30 -1.56 4.68 -0.29
C ASP A 30 -0.28 5.10 0.46
N THR A 31 -0.31 4.95 1.79
CA THR A 31 0.71 5.46 2.72
C THR A 31 2.13 5.00 2.40
N LEU A 32 2.30 3.75 1.93
CA LEU A 32 3.59 3.17 1.57
C LEU A 32 3.89 3.23 0.06
N GLY A 33 2.98 3.77 -0.76
CA GLY A 33 3.14 3.82 -2.22
C GLY A 33 3.14 2.44 -2.88
N VAL A 34 2.45 1.45 -2.30
CA VAL A 34 2.42 0.05 -2.75
C VAL A 34 1.81 -0.07 -4.15
N ILE A 35 0.77 0.72 -4.46
CA ILE A 35 0.12 0.69 -5.78
C ILE A 35 1.13 1.03 -6.87
N HIS A 36 1.99 2.01 -6.62
CA HIS A 36 2.98 2.48 -7.59
C HIS A 36 4.18 1.52 -7.68
N THR A 37 4.74 1.16 -6.54
CA THR A 37 5.99 0.38 -6.47
C THR A 37 5.79 -1.12 -6.75
N HIS A 38 4.60 -1.66 -6.50
CA HIS A 38 4.29 -3.08 -6.72
C HIS A 38 3.24 -3.27 -7.82
N GLY A 39 2.11 -2.56 -7.72
CA GLY A 39 1.00 -2.70 -8.69
C GLY A 39 1.40 -2.27 -10.11
N VAL A 40 1.80 -1.01 -10.28
CA VAL A 40 2.23 -0.46 -11.57
C VAL A 40 3.51 -1.14 -12.07
N ALA A 41 4.50 -1.33 -11.19
CA ALA A 41 5.74 -2.00 -11.55
C ALA A 41 5.52 -3.45 -12.01
N GLY A 42 4.65 -4.19 -11.30
CA GLY A 42 4.29 -5.57 -11.64
C GLY A 42 3.56 -5.67 -12.97
N LEU A 43 2.57 -4.80 -13.22
CA LEU A 43 1.87 -4.75 -14.51
C LEU A 43 2.83 -4.42 -15.65
N LEU A 44 3.70 -3.42 -15.45
CA LEU A 44 4.72 -3.03 -16.43
C LEU A 44 5.66 -4.21 -16.73
N GLY A 45 6.16 -4.90 -15.71
CA GLY A 45 7.00 -6.09 -15.87
C GLY A 45 6.30 -7.21 -16.65
N GLY A 46 5.02 -7.44 -16.37
CA GLY A 46 4.18 -8.39 -17.10
C GLY A 46 4.04 -8.03 -18.58
N ILE A 47 3.76 -6.76 -18.89
CA ILE A 47 3.66 -6.25 -20.27
C ILE A 47 5.01 -6.40 -20.99
N LEU A 48 6.10 -5.97 -20.35
CA LEU A 48 7.44 -6.07 -20.93
C LEU A 48 7.86 -7.52 -21.18
N THR A 49 7.48 -8.45 -20.30
CA THR A 49 7.67 -9.89 -20.54
C THR A 49 6.87 -10.35 -21.76
N GLY A 50 5.62 -9.89 -21.89
CA GLY A 50 4.78 -10.16 -23.06
C GLY A 50 5.36 -9.66 -24.39
N LEU A 51 6.18 -8.61 -24.35
CA LEU A 51 6.83 -8.03 -25.52
C LEU A 51 8.21 -8.63 -25.80
N LEU A 52 9.02 -8.81 -24.75
CA LEU A 52 10.47 -9.05 -24.81
C LEU A 52 10.90 -10.47 -24.45
N ALA A 53 9.98 -11.40 -24.18
CA ALA A 53 10.35 -12.78 -23.86
C ALA A 53 11.14 -13.43 -25.01
N ASP A 54 12.43 -13.65 -24.80
CA ASP A 54 13.33 -14.22 -25.80
C ASP A 54 13.03 -15.72 -26.02
N PRO A 55 12.81 -16.17 -27.27
CA PRO A 55 12.46 -17.56 -27.55
C PRO A 55 13.55 -18.56 -27.18
N THR A 56 14.83 -18.18 -27.30
CA THR A 56 15.97 -19.04 -26.95
C THR A 56 16.00 -19.27 -25.44
N LEU A 57 15.86 -18.19 -24.66
CA LEU A 57 15.77 -18.28 -23.20
C LEU A 57 14.52 -19.03 -22.75
N CYS A 58 13.38 -18.79 -23.40
CA CYS A 58 12.15 -19.51 -23.10
C CYS A 58 12.30 -21.02 -23.33
N ALA A 59 12.96 -21.45 -24.41
CA ALA A 59 13.19 -22.86 -24.69
C ALA A 59 14.13 -23.56 -23.69
N LEU A 60 15.02 -22.79 -23.03
CA LEU A 60 15.94 -23.32 -22.02
C LEU A 60 15.26 -23.59 -20.67
N PHE A 61 14.28 -22.75 -20.29
CA PHE A 61 13.75 -22.75 -18.92
C PHE A 61 12.25 -23.09 -18.81
N LEU A 62 11.47 -22.93 -19.89
CA LEU A 62 10.03 -23.13 -19.84
C LEU A 62 9.64 -24.51 -20.39
N PRO A 63 8.72 -25.24 -19.71
CA PRO A 63 8.17 -26.48 -20.25
C PRO A 63 7.26 -26.22 -21.47
N VAL A 64 6.78 -24.98 -21.64
CA VAL A 64 5.93 -24.59 -22.74
C VAL A 64 6.78 -24.23 -23.96
N THR A 65 6.84 -25.17 -24.90
CA THR A 65 7.55 -24.98 -26.18
C THR A 65 6.97 -23.80 -26.98
N ASN A 66 7.81 -23.18 -27.81
CA ASN A 66 7.45 -22.07 -28.70
C ASN A 66 6.96 -20.77 -28.03
N SER A 67 7.15 -20.61 -26.71
CA SER A 67 6.89 -19.35 -26.02
C SER A 67 7.84 -18.25 -26.50
N ARG A 68 7.29 -17.07 -26.80
CA ARG A 68 8.05 -15.89 -27.24
C ARG A 68 7.26 -14.61 -27.05
N GLY A 69 7.95 -13.49 -26.88
CA GLY A 69 7.35 -12.17 -26.80
C GLY A 69 6.88 -11.64 -28.16
N ALA A 70 6.00 -10.64 -28.14
CA ALA A 70 5.40 -10.08 -29.34
C ALA A 70 6.42 -9.52 -30.36
N PHE A 71 7.56 -8.99 -29.89
CA PHE A 71 8.58 -8.42 -30.78
C PHE A 71 9.39 -9.48 -31.55
N TYR A 72 9.32 -10.75 -31.15
CA TYR A 72 9.96 -11.86 -31.85
C TYR A 72 9.07 -12.48 -32.96
N GLY A 73 7.88 -11.91 -33.19
CA GLY A 73 7.00 -12.27 -34.31
C GLY A 73 6.32 -13.65 -34.22
N GLY A 74 5.55 -13.97 -35.26
CA GLY A 74 4.74 -15.18 -35.36
C GLY A 74 3.45 -15.14 -34.52
N THR A 75 2.57 -16.11 -34.74
CA THR A 75 1.27 -16.21 -34.05
C THR A 75 1.41 -16.36 -32.52
N ALA A 76 2.50 -16.98 -32.06
CA ALA A 76 2.80 -17.18 -30.65
C ALA A 76 3.23 -15.89 -29.91
N GLY A 77 3.78 -14.90 -30.61
CA GLY A 77 4.26 -13.66 -29.99
C GLY A 77 3.14 -12.80 -29.40
N GLY A 78 2.07 -12.58 -30.16
CA GLY A 78 0.88 -11.87 -29.67
C GLY A 78 0.15 -12.61 -28.56
N ALA A 79 0.17 -13.95 -28.59
CA ALA A 79 -0.46 -14.78 -27.57
C ALA A 79 0.22 -14.61 -26.20
N GLN A 80 1.53 -14.39 -26.12
CA GLN A 80 2.22 -14.19 -24.85
C GLN A 80 1.81 -12.88 -24.17
N LEU A 81 1.74 -11.78 -24.92
CA LEU A 81 1.23 -10.51 -24.37
C LEU A 81 -0.21 -10.66 -23.86
N GLY A 82 -1.07 -11.34 -24.63
CA GLY A 82 -2.44 -11.65 -24.21
C GLY A 82 -2.51 -12.42 -22.90
N LYS A 83 -1.67 -13.46 -22.72
CA LYS A 83 -1.60 -14.22 -21.46
C LYS A 83 -1.17 -13.35 -20.28
N GLN A 84 -0.16 -12.49 -20.47
CA GLN A 84 0.32 -11.60 -19.41
C GLN A 84 -0.77 -10.60 -18.98
N LEU A 85 -1.52 -10.05 -19.94
CA LEU A 85 -2.64 -9.15 -19.65
C LEU A 85 -3.80 -9.88 -18.96
N ALA A 86 -4.17 -11.07 -19.44
CA ALA A 86 -5.22 -11.88 -18.82
C ALA A 86 -4.86 -12.24 -17.36
N GLY A 87 -3.62 -12.67 -17.13
CA GLY A 87 -3.11 -12.94 -15.79
C GLY A 87 -3.11 -11.70 -14.90
N ALA A 88 -2.66 -10.54 -15.42
CA ALA A 88 -2.68 -9.30 -14.67
C ALA A 88 -4.10 -8.87 -14.28
N LEU A 89 -5.06 -8.92 -15.21
CA LEU A 89 -6.46 -8.59 -14.94
C LEU A 89 -7.08 -9.53 -13.92
N PHE A 90 -6.78 -10.84 -14.01
CA PHE A 90 -7.22 -11.81 -13.02
C PHE A 90 -6.67 -11.48 -11.63
N ILE A 91 -5.36 -11.24 -11.51
CA ILE A 91 -4.72 -10.91 -10.23
C ILE A 91 -5.31 -9.63 -9.64
N ILE A 92 -5.47 -8.58 -10.44
CA ILE A 92 -6.04 -7.30 -9.99
C ILE A 92 -7.49 -7.51 -9.53
N GLY A 93 -8.34 -8.13 -10.35
CA GLY A 93 -9.74 -8.36 -10.03
C GLY A 93 -9.92 -9.26 -8.79
N TRP A 94 -9.13 -10.33 -8.68
CA TRP A 94 -9.16 -11.23 -7.55
C TRP A 94 -8.73 -10.55 -6.25
N ASN A 95 -7.65 -9.77 -6.27
CA ASN A 95 -7.19 -9.04 -5.09
C ASN A 95 -8.20 -7.98 -4.67
N VAL A 96 -8.75 -7.20 -5.60
CA VAL A 96 -9.79 -6.22 -5.28
C VAL A 96 -11.00 -6.92 -4.66
N ALA A 97 -11.52 -7.98 -5.27
CA ALA A 97 -12.69 -8.68 -4.76
C ALA A 97 -12.46 -9.32 -3.39
N VAL A 98 -11.41 -10.15 -3.26
CA VAL A 98 -11.17 -10.94 -2.05
C VAL A 98 -10.69 -10.08 -0.90
N THR A 99 -9.75 -9.16 -1.13
CA THR A 99 -9.27 -8.26 -0.07
C THR A 99 -10.39 -7.36 0.43
N SER A 100 -11.24 -6.82 -0.45
CA SER A 100 -12.41 -6.04 0.00
C SER A 100 -13.39 -6.87 0.82
N ILE A 101 -13.68 -8.12 0.42
CA ILE A 101 -14.55 -9.02 1.20
C ILE A 101 -13.96 -9.26 2.58
N ILE A 102 -12.67 -9.57 2.67
CA ILE A 102 -11.99 -9.83 3.95
C ILE A 102 -12.02 -8.58 4.82
N CYS A 103 -11.66 -7.41 4.29
CA CYS A 103 -11.66 -6.17 5.05
C CYS A 103 -13.05 -5.81 5.57
N VAL A 104 -14.09 -5.94 4.74
CA VAL A 104 -15.47 -5.68 5.17
C VAL A 104 -15.93 -6.68 6.23
N ALA A 105 -15.61 -7.97 6.06
CA ALA A 105 -15.96 -9.00 7.03
C ALA A 105 -15.29 -8.76 8.39
N ILE A 106 -14.01 -8.40 8.42
CA ILE A 106 -13.31 -8.05 9.66
C ILE A 106 -13.90 -6.78 10.26
N ASN A 107 -14.15 -5.75 9.44
CA ASN A 107 -14.71 -4.47 9.90
C ASN A 107 -16.10 -4.61 10.53
N ALA A 108 -16.85 -5.67 10.22
CA ALA A 108 -18.13 -5.96 10.85
C ALA A 108 -18.00 -6.44 12.32
N VAL A 109 -16.83 -6.95 12.71
CA VAL A 109 -16.56 -7.46 14.06
C VAL A 109 -15.62 -6.53 14.83
N VAL A 110 -14.57 -6.03 14.18
CA VAL A 110 -13.55 -5.14 14.75
C VAL A 110 -13.28 -4.00 13.78
N PRO A 111 -13.47 -2.73 14.17
CA PRO A 111 -13.24 -1.60 13.27
C PRO A 111 -11.77 -1.57 12.81
N LEU A 112 -11.54 -1.62 11.50
CA LEU A 112 -10.19 -1.64 10.92
C LEU A 112 -9.54 -0.25 10.88
N ARG A 113 -10.34 0.82 10.90
CA ARG A 113 -9.87 2.20 10.92
C ARG A 113 -10.31 2.84 12.23
N MET A 114 -9.36 3.53 12.85
CA MET A 114 -9.60 4.31 14.06
C MET A 114 -10.57 5.48 13.78
N THR A 115 -11.24 5.99 14.82
CA THR A 115 -12.12 7.16 14.71
C THR A 115 -11.33 8.39 14.26
N GLU A 116 -11.98 9.31 13.55
CA GLU A 116 -11.30 10.50 12.99
C GLU A 116 -10.57 11.33 14.07
N ASP A 117 -11.21 11.54 15.23
CA ASP A 117 -10.62 12.28 16.36
C ASP A 117 -9.32 11.64 16.87
N LYS A 118 -9.25 10.30 16.89
CA LYS A 118 -8.05 9.59 17.34
C LYS A 118 -7.01 9.49 16.22
N LEU A 119 -7.43 9.45 14.96
CA LEU A 119 -6.53 9.50 13.80
C LEU A 119 -5.78 10.83 13.72
N GLU A 120 -6.40 11.93 14.16
CA GLU A 120 -5.76 13.24 14.25
C GLU A 120 -4.63 13.28 15.29
N VAL A 121 -4.82 12.62 16.43
CA VAL A 121 -3.79 12.45 17.47
C VAL A 121 -2.70 11.47 17.03
N GLY A 122 -3.07 10.39 16.33
CA GLY A 122 -2.11 9.42 15.80
C GLY A 122 -1.71 8.36 16.82
N ASP A 123 -0.43 8.00 16.87
CA ASP A 123 0.07 6.85 17.64
C ASP A 123 -0.06 7.04 19.15
N ASP A 124 0.04 8.28 19.63
CA ASP A 124 -0.13 8.66 21.04
C ASP A 124 -1.53 8.28 21.57
N ALA A 125 -2.58 8.36 20.75
CA ALA A 125 -3.95 7.98 21.15
C ALA A 125 -4.13 6.48 21.41
N VAL A 126 -3.20 5.64 20.95
CA VAL A 126 -3.27 4.18 21.09
C VAL A 126 -2.21 3.67 22.06
N HIS A 127 -0.99 4.19 21.98
CA HIS A 127 0.15 3.69 22.72
C HIS A 127 0.60 4.62 23.86
N GLY A 128 0.20 5.91 23.86
CA GLY A 128 0.69 6.92 24.81
C GLY A 128 2.17 7.27 24.59
N GLU A 129 2.65 7.05 23.37
CA GLU A 129 4.04 7.20 22.97
C GLU A 129 4.14 8.18 21.80
N GLU A 130 5.03 9.16 21.92
CA GLU A 130 5.46 10.01 20.81
C GLU A 130 6.73 9.42 20.19
N ALA A 131 6.68 9.05 18.90
CA ALA A 131 7.82 8.45 18.20
C ALA A 131 9.08 9.35 18.21
N TYR A 132 8.89 10.66 18.34
CA TYR A 132 9.96 11.64 18.47
C TYR A 132 9.60 12.72 19.49
N ALA A 133 10.21 12.69 20.68
CA ALA A 133 10.15 13.77 21.67
C ALA A 133 11.04 14.96 21.26
N LEU A 134 10.76 15.59 20.12
CA LEU A 134 11.55 16.71 19.56
C LEU A 134 11.38 18.02 20.38
N TRP A 135 10.38 18.08 21.25
CA TRP A 135 10.05 19.24 22.09
C TRP A 135 9.63 18.87 23.52
N GLY A 136 10.22 17.81 24.08
CA GLY A 136 9.97 17.40 25.46
C GLY A 136 11.18 17.67 26.35
N ASP A 137 11.20 18.83 27.02
CA ASP A 137 11.97 18.98 28.26
C ASP A 137 11.33 18.09 29.34
N GLY A 138 11.55 16.78 29.28
CA GLY A 138 11.35 15.84 30.40
C GLY A 138 10.00 15.80 31.13
N GLU A 139 8.94 16.43 30.65
CA GLU A 139 7.64 16.41 31.32
C GLU A 139 6.97 15.04 31.15
N LEU A 140 6.86 14.31 32.27
CA LEU A 140 6.07 13.09 32.39
C LEU A 140 4.61 13.43 32.13
N TYR A 141 3.98 12.66 31.24
CA TYR A 141 2.56 12.76 30.93
C TYR A 141 1.69 12.74 32.20
N ASP A 142 0.98 13.84 32.47
CA ASP A 142 0.03 13.97 33.57
C ASP A 142 -1.39 13.64 33.10
N VAL A 143 -1.89 12.49 33.55
CA VAL A 143 -3.22 11.94 33.21
C VAL A 143 -4.36 12.85 33.73
N THR A 144 -4.08 13.84 34.58
CA THR A 144 -5.11 14.70 35.19
C THR A 144 -5.55 15.89 34.33
N GLU A 145 -4.86 16.21 33.23
CA GLU A 145 -5.15 17.44 32.45
C GLU A 145 -6.38 17.35 31.51
N HIS A 146 -7.06 16.20 31.47
CA HIS A 146 -8.30 16.01 30.69
C HIS A 146 -9.57 15.97 31.53
N VAL A 147 -9.64 16.79 32.58
CA VAL A 147 -10.93 17.15 33.20
C VAL A 147 -11.44 18.44 32.57
N PRO A 148 -12.56 18.43 31.80
CA PRO A 148 -13.17 19.65 31.31
C PRO A 148 -13.46 20.60 32.47
N ARG A 149 -13.07 21.88 32.36
CA ARG A 149 -13.41 22.92 33.34
C ARG A 149 -14.95 22.99 33.45
N GLY A 150 -15.51 22.33 34.46
CA GLY A 150 -16.95 22.30 34.69
C GLY A 150 -17.49 21.15 35.54
N ALA A 151 -16.74 20.07 35.79
CA ALA A 151 -17.20 19.02 36.70
C ALA A 151 -16.82 19.35 38.15
N ALA A 152 -17.84 19.37 39.01
CA ALA A 152 -17.78 19.79 40.39
C ALA A 152 -16.69 19.08 41.22
N ALA A 153 -16.15 19.82 42.19
CA ALA A 153 -15.16 19.38 43.17
C ALA A 153 -15.55 18.04 43.82
N VAL A 154 -14.75 17.01 43.56
CA VAL A 154 -14.69 15.82 44.42
C VAL A 154 -13.42 15.95 45.26
N ALA A 155 -13.61 15.99 46.57
CA ALA A 155 -12.53 16.22 47.54
C ALA A 155 -11.42 15.16 47.43
N PRO A 156 -10.14 15.52 47.63
CA PRO A 156 -9.05 14.56 47.58
C PRO A 156 -9.12 13.60 48.77
N VAL A 157 -9.05 12.29 48.47
CA VAL A 157 -8.86 11.23 49.46
C VAL A 157 -7.46 11.39 50.06
N SER A 158 -7.40 11.53 51.38
CA SER A 158 -6.14 11.63 52.13
C SER A 158 -5.37 10.31 52.08
N THR A 159 -4.20 10.30 51.46
CA THR A 159 -3.20 9.24 51.66
C THR A 159 -2.07 9.79 52.53
N THR A 160 -2.03 9.37 53.79
CA THR A 160 -0.87 9.55 54.66
C THR A 160 0.25 8.60 54.23
N PRO A 161 1.53 9.02 54.32
CA PRO A 161 2.65 8.18 53.95
C PRO A 161 3.08 7.27 55.11
N ASN A 162 3.42 6.01 54.77
CA ASN A 162 4.35 5.15 55.50
C ASN A 162 5.46 4.72 54.55
#